data_AF-A0A6G3PEY8-F1
#
_entry.id   AF-A0A6G3PEY8-F1
#
_cell.length_a   1.000
_cell.length_b   1.000
_cell.length_c   1.000
_cell.angle_alpha   90.00
_cell.angle_beta   90.00
_cell.angle_gamma   90.00
#
_symmetry.space_group_name_H-M   'P 1'
#
loop_
_entity.id
_entity.type
_entity.pdbx_description
1 polymer ?
#
loop_
_entity_poly.entity_id
_entity_poly.type
_entity_poly.pdbx_seq_one_letter_code
_entity_poly.pdbx_strand_id
1 'polypeptide(L)'
;MTVSLGEEIMLLSLDDATGAAQGQTAARWGVAAGMLLELVMAGRATVKGGRVEVFDPTPTGDPLLDGRLDRLTRWVHGASSSRKVSDWLTREHAKGSQDVVASLVARGLVTEERHRALGVFPVRRYPEADGTVERELRARLASVVLEGAEPDARTSSLVALLHATGMHPQAFPGVPKKRIAPRMAEIAEGQWAGVSVREAIGNLQAAISAVTVVTVLSVVS
;
A
#
# COMPACT_ATOMS: atom_id res chain seq x y z
N MET A 1 -12.74 13.43 5.85
CA MET A 1 -12.63 12.05 5.34
C MET A 1 -11.16 11.79 5.04
N THR A 2 -10.56 10.75 5.60
CA THR A 2 -9.12 10.48 5.53
C THR A 2 -8.78 9.69 4.26
N VAL A 3 -7.65 10.00 3.61
CA VAL A 3 -7.09 9.20 2.51
C VAL A 3 -6.48 7.95 3.12
N SER A 4 -6.83 6.76 2.64
CA SER A 4 -6.36 5.49 3.18
C SER A 4 -4.87 5.22 2.87
N LEU A 5 -4.22 4.31 3.61
CA LEU A 5 -2.81 3.95 3.38
C LEU A 5 -2.61 3.40 1.95
N GLY A 6 -3.58 2.62 1.44
CA GLY A 6 -3.54 2.13 0.06
C GLY A 6 -3.65 3.27 -0.96
N GLU A 7 -4.50 4.26 -0.70
CA GLU A 7 -4.61 5.46 -1.54
C GLU A 7 -3.34 6.32 -1.48
N GLU A 8 -2.75 6.54 -0.30
CA GLU A 8 -1.48 7.27 -0.12
C GLU A 8 -0.33 6.59 -0.88
N ILE A 9 -0.22 5.26 -0.79
CA ILE A 9 0.77 4.48 -1.55
C ILE A 9 0.53 4.60 -3.06
N MET A 10 -0.73 4.58 -3.49
CA MET A 10 -1.07 4.73 -4.89
C MET A 10 -0.70 6.13 -5.40
N LEU A 11 -1.00 7.20 -4.65
CA LEU A 11 -0.63 8.57 -5.00
C LEU A 11 0.88 8.70 -5.24
N LEU A 12 1.71 8.19 -4.33
CA LEU A 12 3.17 8.21 -4.50
C LEU A 12 3.67 7.45 -5.74
N SER A 13 2.86 6.53 -6.29
CA SER A 13 3.19 5.74 -7.47
C SER A 13 2.71 6.32 -8.80
N LEU A 14 1.78 7.30 -8.77
CA LEU A 14 1.16 7.85 -9.98
C LEU A 14 2.04 8.87 -10.71
N ASP A 15 3.01 9.50 -10.03
CA ASP A 15 3.95 10.48 -10.58
C ASP A 15 5.17 9.84 -11.30
N ASP A 16 5.19 8.52 -11.48
CA ASP A 16 6.32 7.87 -12.13
C ASP A 16 6.23 8.06 -13.66
N ALA A 17 6.72 9.20 -14.15
CA ALA A 17 6.84 9.55 -15.56
C ALA A 17 7.57 8.48 -16.39
N THR A 18 8.33 7.61 -15.73
CA THR A 18 9.09 6.50 -16.34
C THR A 18 8.27 5.21 -16.49
N GLY A 19 7.16 5.05 -15.75
CA GLY A 19 6.33 3.85 -15.79
C GLY A 19 7.07 2.55 -15.46
N ALA A 20 8.18 2.60 -14.72
CA ALA A 20 9.02 1.43 -14.48
C ALA A 20 8.21 0.25 -13.90
N ALA A 21 8.21 -0.89 -14.59
CA ALA A 21 7.37 -2.05 -14.25
C ALA A 21 7.60 -2.57 -12.81
N GLN A 22 8.84 -2.43 -12.30
CA GLN A 22 9.18 -2.77 -10.91
C GLN A 22 8.51 -1.84 -9.90
N GLY A 23 8.49 -0.53 -10.16
CA GLY A 23 7.81 0.44 -9.30
C GLY A 23 6.30 0.22 -9.25
N GLN A 24 5.69 -0.12 -10.39
CA GLN A 24 4.27 -0.47 -10.46
C GLN A 24 3.96 -1.76 -9.68
N THR A 25 4.85 -2.75 -9.72
CA THR A 25 4.67 -4.00 -8.98
C THR A 25 4.79 -3.78 -7.48
N ALA A 26 5.81 -3.03 -7.03
CA ALA A 26 5.97 -2.65 -5.63
C ALA A 26 4.76 -1.87 -5.10
N ALA A 27 4.24 -0.92 -5.89
CA ALA A 27 3.03 -0.17 -5.56
C ALA A 27 1.81 -1.07 -5.40
N ARG A 28 1.60 -2.06 -6.28
CA ARG A 28 0.48 -3.01 -6.15
C ARG A 28 0.53 -3.82 -4.86
N TRP A 29 1.71 -4.29 -4.46
CA TRP A 29 1.90 -4.97 -3.19
C TRP A 29 1.68 -4.04 -2.00
N GLY A 30 2.19 -2.81 -2.07
CA GLY A 30 1.99 -1.79 -1.05
C GLY A 30 0.52 -1.42 -0.88
N VAL A 31 -0.21 -1.23 -1.98
CA VAL A 31 -1.66 -1.01 -1.97
C VAL A 31 -2.37 -2.18 -1.31
N ALA A 32 -2.11 -3.42 -1.72
CA ALA A 32 -2.76 -4.59 -1.13
C ALA A 32 -2.52 -4.69 0.40
N ALA A 33 -1.28 -4.46 0.83
CA ALA A 33 -0.91 -4.49 2.24
C ALA A 33 -1.48 -3.31 3.03
N GLY A 34 -1.46 -2.10 2.46
CA GLY A 34 -2.04 -0.89 3.06
C GLY A 34 -3.54 -1.02 3.29
N MET A 35 -4.27 -1.62 2.35
CA MET A 35 -5.71 -1.86 2.51
C MET A 35 -6.01 -2.87 3.61
N LEU A 36 -5.23 -3.95 3.70
CA LEU A 36 -5.39 -4.90 4.79
C LEU A 36 -5.03 -4.25 6.13
N LEU A 37 -3.97 -3.44 6.18
CA LEU A 37 -3.57 -2.74 7.40
C LEU A 37 -4.62 -1.73 7.87
N GLU A 38 -5.29 -1.02 6.95
CA GLU A 38 -6.42 -0.15 7.30
C GLU A 38 -7.58 -0.93 7.93
N LEU A 39 -7.90 -2.12 7.43
CA LEU A 39 -8.91 -2.99 8.06
C LEU A 39 -8.47 -3.47 9.45
N VAL A 40 -7.17 -3.68 9.67
CA VAL A 40 -6.62 -4.02 11.00
C VAL A 40 -6.71 -2.81 11.94
N MET A 41 -6.33 -1.63 11.48
CA MET A 41 -6.42 -0.38 12.25
C MET A 41 -7.87 -0.02 12.59
N ALA A 42 -8.81 -0.33 11.71
CA ALA A 42 -10.25 -0.20 11.94
C ALA A 42 -10.84 -1.33 12.83
N GLY A 43 -10.03 -2.28 13.30
CA GLY A 43 -10.47 -3.38 14.15
C GLY A 43 -11.38 -4.41 13.47
N ARG A 44 -11.38 -4.45 12.13
CA ARG A 44 -12.22 -5.39 11.36
C ARG A 44 -11.54 -6.73 11.16
N ALA A 45 -10.22 -6.72 11.04
CA ALA A 45 -9.39 -7.90 10.79
C ALA A 45 -8.12 -7.90 11.65
N THR A 46 -7.41 -9.02 11.66
CA THR A 46 -6.04 -9.12 12.16
C THR A 46 -5.21 -10.01 11.25
N VAL A 47 -3.89 -9.94 11.38
CA VAL A 47 -2.96 -10.92 10.82
C VAL A 47 -2.14 -11.50 11.95
N LYS A 48 -2.36 -12.79 12.24
CA LYS A 48 -1.71 -13.52 13.32
C LYS A 48 -1.02 -14.76 12.77
N GLY A 49 0.25 -14.96 13.11
CA GLY A 49 1.03 -16.11 12.62
C GLY A 49 0.98 -16.29 11.10
N GLY A 50 1.06 -15.20 10.34
CA GLY A 50 0.99 -15.20 8.88
C GLY A 50 -0.39 -15.50 8.28
N ARG A 51 -1.46 -15.50 9.09
CA ARG A 51 -2.83 -15.81 8.67
C ARG A 51 -3.77 -14.64 8.95
N VAL A 52 -4.71 -14.42 8.04
CA VAL A 52 -5.73 -13.37 8.17
C VAL A 52 -6.96 -13.94 8.86
N GLU A 53 -7.47 -13.19 9.83
CA GLU A 53 -8.73 -13.45 10.51
C GLU A 53 -9.61 -12.20 10.43
N VAL A 54 -10.92 -12.38 10.26
CA VAL A 54 -11.91 -11.29 10.29
C VAL A 54 -12.72 -11.44 11.56
N PHE A 55 -12.72 -10.41 12.40
CA PHE A 55 -13.45 -10.40 13.67
C PHE A 55 -14.78 -9.68 13.57
N ASP A 56 -14.81 -8.59 12.81
CA ASP A 56 -15.98 -7.74 12.67
C ASP A 56 -16.21 -7.43 11.18
N PRO A 57 -17.25 -8.00 10.54
CA PRO A 57 -17.60 -7.71 9.17
C PRO A 57 -18.43 -6.42 9.02
N THR A 58 -18.67 -5.67 10.11
CA THR A 58 -19.43 -4.41 10.06
C THR A 58 -18.73 -3.39 9.16
N PRO A 59 -19.45 -2.68 8.28
CA PRO A 59 -18.90 -1.61 7.48
C PRO A 59 -18.07 -0.60 8.28
N THR A 60 -17.02 -0.07 7.67
CA THR A 60 -16.18 1.02 8.18
C THR A 60 -16.78 2.39 7.86
N GLY A 61 -17.72 2.44 6.90
CA GLY A 61 -18.30 3.68 6.39
C GLY A 61 -17.52 4.29 5.23
N ASP A 62 -16.39 3.68 4.84
CA ASP A 62 -15.66 4.01 3.63
C ASP A 62 -15.99 2.95 2.55
N PRO A 63 -16.61 3.32 1.42
CA PRO A 63 -17.05 2.34 0.41
C PRO A 63 -15.93 1.49 -0.18
N LEU A 64 -14.70 2.03 -0.27
CA LEU A 64 -13.55 1.31 -0.80
C LEU A 64 -13.09 0.25 0.20
N LEU A 65 -13.00 0.60 1.49
CA LEU A 65 -12.68 -0.37 2.56
C LEU A 65 -13.81 -1.37 2.77
N ASP A 66 -15.07 -0.97 2.67
CA ASP A 66 -16.25 -1.85 2.81
C ASP A 66 -16.26 -2.94 1.72
N GLY A 67 -16.01 -2.54 0.47
CA GLY A 67 -15.87 -3.50 -0.64
C GLY A 67 -14.69 -4.46 -0.47
N ARG A 68 -13.60 -4.01 0.18
CA ARG A 68 -12.44 -4.86 0.52
C ARG A 68 -12.77 -5.81 1.67
N LEU A 69 -13.43 -5.32 2.71
CA LEU A 69 -13.84 -6.10 3.87
C LEU A 69 -14.77 -7.24 3.45
N ASP A 70 -15.78 -6.97 2.62
CA ASP A 70 -16.66 -8.01 2.08
C ASP A 70 -15.88 -9.10 1.33
N ARG A 71 -14.96 -8.71 0.44
CA ARG A 71 -14.12 -9.67 -0.29
C ARG A 71 -13.23 -10.49 0.65
N LEU A 72 -12.65 -9.85 1.65
CA LEU A 72 -11.80 -10.50 2.64
C LEU A 72 -12.61 -11.49 3.47
N THR A 73 -13.78 -11.09 3.97
CA THR A 73 -14.70 -11.95 4.73
C THR A 73 -15.09 -13.18 3.92
N ARG A 74 -15.55 -13.00 2.68
CA ARG A 74 -15.91 -14.13 1.80
C ARG A 74 -14.73 -15.05 1.53
N TRP A 75 -13.53 -14.49 1.34
CA TRP A 75 -12.34 -15.29 1.11
C TRP A 75 -11.90 -16.07 2.36
N VAL A 76 -11.89 -15.47 3.56
CA VAL A 76 -11.50 -16.16 4.81
C VAL A 76 -12.45 -17.32 5.15
N HIS A 77 -13.74 -17.18 4.84
CA HIS A 77 -14.77 -18.19 5.10
C HIS A 77 -14.97 -19.20 3.96
N GLY A 78 -14.28 -19.04 2.83
CA GLY A 78 -14.34 -19.99 1.72
C GLY A 78 -13.71 -21.34 2.06
N ALA A 79 -14.35 -22.44 1.63
CA ALA A 79 -13.92 -23.80 1.96
C ALA A 79 -12.48 -24.15 1.50
N SER A 80 -12.00 -23.53 0.41
CA SER A 80 -10.65 -23.72 -0.13
C SER A 80 -9.65 -22.67 0.34
N SER A 81 -10.01 -21.84 1.32
CA SER A 81 -9.17 -20.72 1.74
C SER A 81 -7.98 -21.19 2.55
N SER A 82 -6.78 -20.87 2.08
CA SER A 82 -5.56 -21.11 2.85
C SER A 82 -5.45 -20.20 4.07
N ARG A 83 -6.20 -19.08 4.10
CA ARG A 83 -6.10 -17.97 5.06
C ARG A 83 -4.71 -17.35 5.20
N LYS A 84 -3.72 -17.76 4.40
CA LYS A 84 -2.37 -17.19 4.45
C LYS A 84 -2.40 -15.77 3.93
N VAL A 85 -1.76 -14.85 4.65
CA VAL A 85 -1.70 -13.44 4.24
C VAL A 85 -0.99 -13.28 2.90
N SER A 86 0.03 -14.09 2.60
CA SER A 86 0.70 -14.14 1.29
C SER A 86 -0.27 -14.37 0.13
N ASP A 87 -1.22 -15.29 0.33
CA ASP A 87 -2.15 -15.72 -0.72
C ASP A 87 -3.23 -14.65 -0.94
N TRP A 88 -3.68 -14.01 0.15
CA TRP A 88 -4.54 -12.84 0.08
C TRP A 88 -3.87 -11.69 -0.68
N LEU A 89 -2.65 -11.31 -0.27
CA LEU A 89 -1.91 -10.23 -0.91
C LEU A 89 -1.65 -10.55 -2.39
N THR A 90 -1.33 -11.79 -2.74
CA THR A 90 -1.14 -12.21 -4.14
C THR A 90 -2.40 -12.00 -4.96
N ARG A 91 -3.56 -12.36 -4.41
CA ARG A 91 -4.86 -12.15 -5.06
C ARG A 91 -5.19 -10.67 -5.22
N GLU A 92 -4.95 -9.89 -4.18
CA GLU A 92 -5.30 -8.47 -4.14
C GLU A 92 -4.35 -7.61 -4.97
N HIS A 93 -3.04 -7.87 -5.00
CA HIS A 93 -2.10 -7.07 -5.81
C HIS A 93 -2.43 -7.14 -7.31
N ALA A 94 -3.00 -8.26 -7.77
CA ALA A 94 -3.32 -8.49 -9.17
C ALA A 94 -4.54 -7.66 -9.65
N LYS A 95 -5.45 -7.30 -8.75
CA LYS A 95 -6.75 -6.70 -9.11
C LYS A 95 -7.11 -5.44 -8.33
N GLY A 96 -6.45 -5.19 -7.19
CA GLY A 96 -6.88 -4.21 -6.21
C GLY A 96 -6.52 -2.77 -6.54
N SER A 97 -5.43 -2.52 -7.25
CA SER A 97 -5.03 -1.13 -7.54
C SER A 97 -6.04 -0.38 -8.40
N GLN A 98 -6.87 -1.07 -9.20
CA GLN A 98 -7.90 -0.41 -10.01
C GLN A 98 -9.01 0.22 -9.16
N ASP A 99 -9.49 -0.47 -8.12
CA ASP A 99 -10.53 0.10 -7.24
C ASP A 99 -9.99 1.31 -6.45
N VAL A 100 -8.70 1.29 -6.09
CA VAL A 100 -8.05 2.40 -5.38
C VAL A 100 -7.96 3.63 -6.29
N VAL A 101 -7.54 3.45 -7.53
CA VAL A 101 -7.54 4.53 -8.52
C VAL A 101 -8.96 5.06 -8.76
N ALA A 102 -9.94 4.17 -8.88
CA ALA A 102 -11.34 4.57 -9.03
C ALA A 102 -11.85 5.39 -7.82
N SER A 103 -11.45 5.02 -6.60
CA SER A 103 -11.75 5.80 -5.39
C SER A 103 -11.08 7.18 -5.44
N LEU A 104 -9.79 7.26 -5.77
CA LEU A 104 -9.08 8.53 -5.90
C LEU A 104 -9.76 9.45 -6.92
N VAL A 105 -10.22 8.92 -8.06
CA VAL A 105 -10.98 9.68 -9.07
C VAL A 105 -12.34 10.11 -8.53
N ALA A 106 -13.10 9.20 -7.93
CA ALA A 106 -14.43 9.50 -7.38
C ALA A 106 -14.38 10.56 -6.26
N ARG A 107 -13.26 10.63 -5.53
CA ARG A 107 -12.98 11.62 -4.49
C ARG A 107 -12.36 12.91 -5.04
N GLY A 108 -12.12 13.00 -6.36
CA GLY A 108 -11.53 14.17 -7.00
C GLY A 108 -10.07 14.41 -6.64
N LEU A 109 -9.35 13.41 -6.13
CA LEU A 109 -7.93 13.50 -5.77
C LEU A 109 -7.03 13.36 -7.00
N VAL A 110 -7.47 12.59 -7.99
CA VAL A 110 -6.79 12.45 -9.29
C VAL A 110 -7.81 12.56 -10.41
N THR A 111 -7.38 12.97 -11.59
CA THR A 111 -8.23 13.09 -12.78
C THR A 111 -7.90 11.99 -13.78
N GLU A 112 -8.89 11.38 -14.45
CA GLU A 112 -8.60 10.42 -15.53
C GLU A 112 -8.32 11.18 -16.84
N GLU A 113 -7.05 11.22 -17.25
CA GLU A 113 -6.65 11.72 -18.56
C GLU A 113 -6.46 10.58 -19.56
N ARG A 114 -7.12 10.66 -20.72
CA ARG A 114 -6.89 9.72 -21.83
C ARG A 114 -5.91 10.32 -22.83
N HIS A 115 -4.69 9.81 -22.83
CA HIS A 115 -3.67 10.10 -23.82
C HIS A 115 -3.72 9.07 -24.96
N ARG A 116 -3.15 9.39 -26.12
CA ARG A 116 -2.91 8.42 -27.21
C ARG A 116 -1.41 8.24 -27.40
N ALA A 117 -0.85 7.10 -26.99
CA ALA A 117 0.50 6.72 -27.38
C ALA A 117 0.52 6.34 -28.86
N LEU A 118 1.45 6.91 -29.62
CA LEU A 118 1.62 6.70 -31.07
C LEU A 118 0.33 6.93 -31.91
N GLY A 119 -0.59 7.80 -31.44
CA GLY A 119 -1.81 8.18 -32.17
C GLY A 119 -2.97 7.17 -32.14
N VAL A 120 -2.73 5.92 -31.73
CA VAL A 120 -3.74 4.83 -31.78
C VAL A 120 -3.94 4.08 -30.46
N PHE A 121 -3.01 4.10 -29.52
CA PHE A 121 -3.15 3.35 -28.26
C PHE A 121 -3.59 4.27 -27.12
N PRO A 122 -4.84 4.18 -26.61
CA PRO A 122 -5.25 4.98 -25.47
C PRO A 122 -4.46 4.58 -24.22
N VAL A 123 -3.75 5.53 -23.63
CA VAL A 123 -3.04 5.41 -22.34
C VAL A 123 -3.80 6.24 -21.32
N ARG A 124 -4.14 5.65 -20.18
CA ARG A 124 -4.74 6.39 -19.06
C ARG A 124 -3.64 6.97 -18.19
N ARG A 125 -3.69 8.26 -17.91
CA ARG A 125 -2.90 8.94 -16.88
C ARG A 125 -3.83 9.42 -15.78
N TYR A 126 -3.30 9.48 -14.57
CA TYR A 126 -4.05 9.95 -13.40
C TYR A 126 -3.28 11.05 -12.69
N PRO A 127 -3.13 12.25 -13.29
CA PRO A 127 -2.51 13.37 -12.59
C PRO A 127 -3.36 13.78 -11.39
N GLU A 128 -2.69 14.21 -10.33
CA GLU A 128 -3.35 14.76 -9.15
C GLU A 128 -4.15 16.02 -9.50
N ALA A 129 -5.33 16.18 -8.92
CA ALA A 129 -6.25 17.25 -9.30
C ALA A 129 -5.73 18.66 -8.95
N ASP A 130 -5.13 18.84 -7.76
CA ASP A 130 -4.59 20.12 -7.29
C ASP A 130 -3.17 20.02 -6.67
N GLY A 131 -2.64 18.81 -6.58
CA GLY A 131 -1.31 18.56 -6.03
C GLY A 131 -1.21 18.58 -4.50
N THR A 132 -2.29 18.92 -3.78
CA THR A 132 -2.20 19.28 -2.37
C THR A 132 -2.01 18.07 -1.48
N VAL A 133 -2.72 16.98 -1.75
CA VAL A 133 -2.69 15.77 -0.91
C VAL A 133 -1.34 15.08 -1.04
N GLU A 134 -0.78 14.98 -2.24
CA GLU A 134 0.55 14.42 -2.43
C GLU A 134 1.63 15.30 -1.83
N ARG A 135 1.54 16.64 -1.96
CA ARG A 135 2.49 17.56 -1.31
C ARG A 135 2.48 17.41 0.20
N GLU A 136 1.30 17.37 0.83
CA GLU A 136 1.15 17.16 2.27
C GLU A 136 1.69 15.79 2.70
N LEU A 137 1.40 14.74 1.93
CA LEU A 137 1.90 13.39 2.15
C LEU A 137 3.44 13.34 2.11
N ARG A 138 4.04 13.94 1.08
CA ARG A 138 5.50 14.00 0.91
C ARG A 138 6.15 14.84 2.00
N ALA A 139 5.56 15.98 2.38
CA ALA A 139 6.04 16.80 3.49
C ALA A 139 6.02 16.03 4.81
N ARG A 140 4.93 15.28 5.09
CA ARG A 140 4.80 14.43 6.28
C ARG A 140 5.84 13.30 6.29
N LEU A 141 6.14 12.70 5.14
CA LEU A 141 7.19 11.68 5.02
C LEU A 141 8.59 12.28 5.19
N ALA A 142 8.84 13.46 4.62
CA ALA A 142 10.11 14.18 4.74
C ALA A 142 10.40 14.57 6.20
N SER A 143 9.41 15.10 6.93
CA SER A 143 9.62 15.54 8.30
C SER A 143 10.07 14.39 9.22
N VAL A 144 9.52 13.19 9.07
CA VAL A 144 9.86 12.06 9.95
C VAL A 144 11.12 11.29 9.51
N VAL A 145 11.36 11.19 8.19
CA VAL A 145 12.48 10.40 7.65
C VAL A 145 13.74 11.23 7.42
N LEU A 146 13.61 12.49 6.97
CA LEU A 146 14.74 13.37 6.66
C LEU A 146 15.07 14.33 7.81
N GLU A 147 14.05 14.81 8.52
CA GLU A 147 14.22 15.82 9.58
C GLU A 147 14.17 15.21 11.00
N GLY A 148 13.80 13.93 11.11
CA GLY A 148 13.82 13.20 12.37
C GLY A 148 12.66 13.52 13.32
N ALA A 149 11.57 14.12 12.82
CA ALA A 149 10.36 14.30 13.61
C ALA A 149 9.79 12.95 14.09
N GLU A 150 9.07 12.97 15.21
CA GLU A 150 8.43 11.78 15.75
C GLU A 150 7.16 11.46 14.94
N PRO A 151 7.08 10.27 14.31
CA PRO A 151 5.92 9.90 13.52
C PRO A 151 4.74 9.45 14.39
N ASP A 152 3.53 9.78 13.95
CA ASP A 152 2.32 9.16 14.51
C ASP A 152 2.13 7.72 14.00
N ALA A 153 1.15 7.01 14.56
CA ALA A 153 0.93 5.61 14.21
C ALA A 153 0.59 5.39 12.73
N ARG A 154 -0.11 6.35 12.11
CA ARG A 154 -0.48 6.26 10.70
C ARG A 154 0.75 6.45 9.80
N THR A 155 1.55 7.45 10.09
CA THR A 155 2.77 7.77 9.34
C THR A 155 3.79 6.65 9.48
N SER A 156 3.96 6.09 10.67
CA SER A 156 4.83 4.95 10.89
C SER A 156 4.35 3.70 10.13
N SER A 157 3.04 3.46 10.06
CA SER A 157 2.45 2.38 9.24
C SER A 157 2.80 2.55 7.77
N LEU A 158 2.62 3.76 7.24
CA LEU A 158 2.95 4.07 5.86
C LEU A 158 4.44 3.88 5.59
N VAL A 159 5.32 4.40 6.46
CA VAL A 159 6.78 4.26 6.35
C VAL A 159 7.19 2.78 6.37
N ALA A 160 6.60 1.98 7.26
CA ALA A 160 6.89 0.56 7.36
C ALA A 160 6.50 -0.20 6.08
N LEU A 161 5.33 0.10 5.50
CA LEU A 161 4.88 -0.48 4.24
C LEU A 161 5.75 -0.06 3.06
N LEU A 162 6.07 1.23 2.93
CA LEU A 162 6.96 1.75 1.88
C LEU A 162 8.36 1.13 1.96
N HIS A 163 8.88 0.93 3.18
CA HIS A 163 10.14 0.24 3.40
C HIS A 163 10.06 -1.23 2.97
N ALA A 164 8.99 -1.93 3.37
CA ALA A 164 8.75 -3.35 3.07
C ALA A 164 8.69 -3.66 1.57
N THR A 165 8.07 -2.76 0.80
CA THR A 165 7.87 -2.92 -0.64
C THR A 165 9.01 -2.35 -1.46
N GLY A 166 10.02 -1.73 -0.83
CA GLY A 166 11.14 -1.11 -1.53
C GLY A 166 10.77 0.18 -2.27
N MET A 167 9.66 0.84 -1.89
CA MET A 167 9.17 2.08 -2.53
C MET A 167 9.94 3.35 -2.10
N HIS A 168 11.21 3.18 -1.73
CA HIS A 168 12.11 4.29 -1.39
C HIS A 168 12.16 5.39 -2.47
N PRO A 169 12.36 5.10 -3.77
CA PRO A 169 12.48 6.15 -4.78
C PRO A 169 11.15 6.87 -5.07
N GLN A 170 10.00 6.20 -4.90
CA GLN A 170 8.68 6.82 -5.03
C GLN A 170 8.37 7.74 -3.85
N ALA A 171 8.70 7.31 -2.64
CA ALA A 171 8.47 8.09 -1.43
C ALA A 171 9.40 9.32 -1.34
N PHE A 172 10.66 9.16 -1.75
CA PHE A 172 11.69 10.22 -1.67
C PHE A 172 12.45 10.37 -3.00
N PRO A 173 11.81 10.95 -4.04
CA PRO A 173 12.44 11.16 -5.34
C PRO A 173 13.74 11.97 -5.20
N GLY A 174 14.81 11.52 -5.88
CA GLY A 174 16.11 12.19 -5.86
C GLY A 174 16.93 11.99 -4.57
N VAL A 175 16.40 11.32 -3.54
CA VAL A 175 17.16 11.04 -2.31
C VAL A 175 17.77 9.64 -2.38
N PRO A 176 19.09 9.48 -2.19
CA PRO A 176 19.71 8.16 -2.19
C PRO A 176 19.13 7.23 -1.11
N LYS A 177 18.71 6.02 -1.49
CA LYS A 177 18.16 5.00 -0.57
C LYS A 177 19.00 4.82 0.71
N LYS A 178 20.33 4.83 0.59
CA LYS A 178 21.26 4.69 1.72
C LYS A 178 21.08 5.76 2.83
N ARG A 179 20.51 6.93 2.51
CA ARG A 179 20.26 8.01 3.47
C ARG A 179 18.94 7.83 4.24
N ILE A 180 17.95 7.18 3.61
CA ILE A 180 16.59 7.08 4.14
C ILE A 180 16.26 5.69 4.68
N ALA A 181 16.86 4.64 4.11
CA ALA A 181 16.55 3.27 4.49
C ALA A 181 16.81 2.96 5.98
N PRO A 182 17.90 3.44 6.61
CA PRO A 182 18.11 3.22 8.05
C PRO A 182 17.01 3.83 8.91
N ARG A 183 16.65 5.10 8.66
CA ARG A 183 15.59 5.79 9.43
C ARG A 183 14.22 5.16 9.19
N MET A 184 13.91 4.76 7.96
CA MET A 184 12.66 4.05 7.67
C MET A 184 12.60 2.68 8.37
N ALA A 185 13.71 1.95 8.47
CA ALA A 185 13.78 0.68 9.19
C ALA A 185 13.57 0.89 10.69
N GLU A 186 14.23 1.89 11.28
CA GLU A 186 14.05 2.26 12.69
C GLU A 186 12.58 2.58 13.01
N ILE A 187 11.93 3.39 12.17
CA ILE A 187 10.50 3.70 12.32
C ILE A 187 9.66 2.43 12.18
N ALA A 188 9.98 1.55 11.23
CA ALA A 188 9.25 0.31 11.02
C ALA A 188 9.34 -0.66 12.21
N GLU A 189 10.46 -0.66 12.94
CA GLU A 189 10.72 -1.50 14.11
C GLU A 189 10.20 -0.91 15.44
N GLY A 190 9.87 0.38 15.46
CA GLY A 190 9.43 1.11 16.65
C GLY A 190 8.08 0.67 17.26
N GLN A 191 7.81 1.11 18.50
CA GLN A 191 6.59 0.78 19.25
C GLN A 191 5.53 1.89 19.17
N TRP A 192 5.09 2.23 17.97
CA TRP A 192 4.19 3.37 17.72
C TRP A 192 2.71 2.99 17.57
N ALA A 193 2.36 1.70 17.42
CA ALA A 193 0.98 1.20 17.34
C ALA A 193 0.71 0.06 18.31
N GLY A 194 -0.57 -0.28 18.52
CA GLY A 194 -0.97 -1.44 19.34
C GLY A 194 -0.40 -2.77 18.83
N VAL A 195 -0.33 -3.77 19.71
CA VAL A 195 0.30 -5.09 19.44
C VAL A 195 -0.21 -5.73 18.14
N SER A 196 -1.53 -5.70 17.90
CA SER A 196 -2.14 -6.31 16.71
C SER A 196 -1.71 -5.63 15.40
N VAL A 197 -1.64 -4.29 15.38
CA VAL A 197 -1.20 -3.53 14.19
C VAL A 197 0.27 -3.82 13.89
N ARG A 198 1.13 -3.86 14.92
CA ARG A 198 2.55 -4.21 14.76
C ARG A 198 2.75 -5.64 14.27
N GLU A 199 2.03 -6.59 14.85
CA GLU A 199 2.05 -7.98 14.40
C GLU A 199 1.59 -8.09 12.94
N ALA A 200 0.55 -7.35 12.55
CA ALA A 200 0.09 -7.33 11.18
C ALA A 200 1.15 -6.81 10.21
N ILE A 201 1.83 -5.71 10.55
CA ILE A 201 2.91 -5.15 9.72
C ILE A 201 4.06 -6.14 9.56
N GLY A 202 4.52 -6.77 10.65
CA GLY A 202 5.58 -7.77 10.58
C GLY A 202 5.20 -8.96 9.68
N ASN A 203 3.95 -9.43 9.78
CA ASN A 203 3.45 -10.50 8.91
C ASN A 203 3.32 -10.07 7.44
N LEU A 204 2.86 -8.83 7.18
CA LEU A 204 2.78 -8.26 5.84
C LEU A 204 4.17 -8.12 5.22
N GLN A 205 5.13 -7.60 5.98
CA GLN A 205 6.54 -7.49 5.58
C GLN A 205 7.11 -8.85 5.19
N ALA A 206 6.98 -9.84 6.08
CA ALA A 206 7.46 -11.19 5.83
C ALA A 206 6.82 -11.81 4.58
N ALA A 207 5.52 -11.61 4.38
CA ALA A 207 4.81 -12.13 3.22
C ALA A 207 5.23 -11.47 1.91
N ILE A 208 5.40 -10.15 1.89
CA ILE A 208 5.88 -9.41 0.70
C ILE A 208 7.28 -9.86 0.32
N SER A 209 8.19 -10.00 1.30
CA SER A 209 9.55 -10.51 1.06
C SER A 209 9.56 -11.94 0.53
N ALA A 210 8.71 -12.82 1.04
CA ALA A 210 8.61 -14.21 0.57
C ALA A 210 8.13 -14.31 -0.89
N VAL A 211 7.18 -13.47 -1.30
CA VAL A 211 6.63 -13.52 -2.67
C VAL A 211 7.56 -12.89 -3.69
N THR A 212 8.26 -11.80 -3.35
CA THR A 212 9.19 -11.13 -4.28
C THR A 212 10.41 -11.99 -4.66
N VAL A 213 10.91 -12.83 -3.74
CA VAL A 213 12.03 -13.76 -3.99
C VAL A 213 11.70 -14.84 -5.04
N VAL A 214 10.45 -15.33 -5.09
CA VAL A 214 10.05 -16.40 -6.02
C VAL A 214 10.11 -15.94 -7.48
N THR A 215 9.81 -14.66 -7.76
CA THR A 215 9.81 -14.11 -9.12
C THR A 215 11.21 -14.00 -9.75
N VAL A 216 12.28 -13.96 -8.95
CA VAL A 216 13.66 -13.85 -9.46
C VAL A 216 14.20 -15.21 -9.90
N LEU A 217 13.79 -16.30 -9.23
CA LEU A 217 14.29 -17.64 -9.57
C LEU A 217 13.66 -18.23 -10.84
N SER A 218 12.44 -17.81 -11.20
CA SER A 218 11.75 -18.31 -12.41
C SER A 218 12.15 -17.61 -13.71
N VAL A 219 12.91 -16.51 -13.65
CA VAL A 219 13.41 -15.80 -14.85
C VAL A 219 14.82 -16.22 -15.24
N VAL A 220 15.51 -16.96 -14.36
CA VAL A 220 16.89 -17.45 -14.57
C VAL A 220 16.95 -18.98 -14.68
N SER A 221 15.81 -19.64 -14.93
CA SER A 221 15.74 -21.08 -15.22
C SER A 221 15.26 -21.34 -16.64
#